data_AF-A0A2V8UIE1-F1
#
_entry.id   AF-A0A2V8UIE1-F1
#
_cell.length_a   1.000
_cell.length_b   1.000
_cell.length_c   1.000
_cell.angle_alpha   90.00
_cell.angle_beta   90.00
_cell.angle_gamma   90.00
#
_symmetry.space_group_name_H-M   'P 1'
#
loop_
_entity.id
_entity.type
_entity.pdbx_description
1 polymer ?
#
loop_
_entity_poly.entity_id
_entity_poly.type
_entity_poly.pdbx_seq_one_letter_code
_entity_poly.pdbx_strand_id
1 'polypeptide(L)'
;MRLITIPENFDILPARLAPICIEDHDSKGRPVNLEWIDRGVRPIHRALCNLVTCVIGDVWAVSEIVSSSVHSLSRRYGHNLGTQPHAQVYARTRWEAKNAAAGGRRLRLRLDQSLDELDTELQNAFLIDSRDHASASEARLDVDALASTDDLRLIIGLHLDGWTWEEIGRQLHRKSNTAEQKFRRWRRQLRQTGSSRSPRNRDVY
;
A
#
# COMPACT_ATOMS: atom_id res chain seq x y z
N MET A 1 -13.74 -19.64 17.11
CA MET A 1 -12.73 -19.02 16.23
C MET A 1 -11.49 -19.88 16.25
N ARG A 2 -10.97 -20.21 15.07
CA ARG A 2 -9.75 -20.99 14.87
C ARG A 2 -8.70 -20.06 14.29
N LEU A 3 -7.48 -20.18 14.79
CA LEU A 3 -6.32 -19.49 14.23
C LEU A 3 -5.65 -20.39 13.19
N ILE A 4 -5.35 -19.84 12.03
CA ILE A 4 -4.63 -20.50 10.95
C ILE A 4 -3.21 -19.93 10.94
N THR A 5 -2.22 -20.78 11.20
CA THR A 5 -0.81 -20.39 11.30
C THR A 5 -0.05 -20.82 10.05
N ILE A 6 0.70 -19.89 9.45
CA ILE A 6 1.42 -20.11 8.19
C ILE A 6 2.89 -19.70 8.35
N PRO A 7 3.84 -20.59 8.02
CA PRO A 7 3.62 -22.01 7.78
C PRO A 7 3.22 -22.73 9.08
N GLU A 8 2.63 -23.92 8.95
CA GLU A 8 2.16 -24.72 10.10
C GLU A 8 3.32 -25.21 10.97
N ASN A 9 4.48 -25.46 10.37
CA ASN A 9 5.74 -25.80 11.04
C ASN A 9 6.54 -24.54 11.41
N PHE A 10 5.93 -23.63 12.16
CA PHE A 10 6.58 -22.35 12.49
C PHE A 10 7.79 -22.48 13.42
N ASP A 11 7.93 -23.60 14.15
CA ASP A 11 9.05 -23.86 15.06
C ASP A 11 10.42 -23.92 14.37
N ILE A 12 10.45 -24.15 13.06
CA ILE A 12 11.68 -24.23 12.26
C ILE A 12 11.92 -22.97 11.40
N LEU A 13 11.16 -21.89 11.64
CA LEU A 13 11.34 -20.65 10.89
C LEU A 13 12.69 -19.98 11.21
N PRO A 14 13.40 -19.45 10.19
CA PRO A 14 14.54 -18.57 10.41
C PRO A 14 14.14 -17.35 11.24
N ALA A 15 15.05 -16.84 12.09
CA ALA A 15 14.79 -15.72 13.00
C ALA A 15 14.29 -14.40 12.36
N ARG A 16 14.45 -14.25 11.02
CA ARG A 16 13.97 -13.08 10.27
C ARG A 16 12.56 -13.24 9.70
N LEU A 17 11.90 -14.36 9.96
CA LEU A 17 10.54 -14.66 9.53
C LEU A 17 9.68 -14.93 10.76
N ALA A 18 8.44 -14.45 10.72
CA ALA A 18 7.45 -14.76 11.74
C ALA A 18 6.36 -15.67 11.15
N PRO A 19 5.69 -16.49 11.97
CA PRO A 19 4.44 -17.09 11.57
C PRO A 19 3.42 -16.01 11.23
N ILE A 20 2.65 -16.22 10.18
CA ILE A 20 1.48 -15.41 9.84
C ILE A 20 0.26 -16.11 10.43
N CYS A 21 -0.34 -15.49 11.44
CA CYS A 21 -1.52 -15.97 12.13
C CYS A 21 -2.75 -15.23 11.61
N ILE A 22 -3.72 -15.97 11.04
CA ILE A 22 -4.95 -15.42 10.47
C ILE A 22 -6.14 -16.07 11.16
N GLU A 23 -7.07 -15.24 11.65
CA GLU A 23 -8.32 -15.74 12.21
C GLU A 23 -9.24 -16.24 11.09
N ASP A 24 -9.86 -17.41 11.30
CA ASP A 24 -10.78 -18.03 10.35
C ASP A 24 -12.13 -17.31 10.23
N HIS A 25 -12.39 -16.34 11.11
CA HIS A 25 -13.55 -15.45 11.06
C HIS A 25 -13.10 -13.99 11.12
N ASP A 26 -13.84 -13.11 10.47
CA ASP A 26 -13.65 -11.67 10.61
C ASP A 26 -14.21 -11.15 11.95
N SER A 27 -13.95 -9.88 12.26
CA SER A 27 -14.45 -9.20 13.47
C SER A 27 -15.98 -9.12 13.59
N LYS A 28 -16.73 -9.54 12.56
CA LYS A 28 -18.20 -9.66 12.58
C LYS A 28 -18.66 -11.12 12.67
N GLY A 29 -17.75 -12.06 12.93
CA GLY A 29 -18.03 -13.49 13.01
C GLY A 29 -18.33 -14.14 11.66
N ARG A 30 -17.96 -13.53 10.53
CA ARG A 30 -18.15 -14.13 9.20
C ARG A 30 -16.92 -14.96 8.82
N PRO A 31 -17.09 -16.17 8.29
CA PRO A 31 -15.97 -17.01 7.93
C PRO A 31 -15.16 -16.36 6.80
N VAL A 32 -13.84 -16.47 6.93
CA VAL A 32 -12.89 -16.12 5.89
C VAL A 32 -12.85 -17.24 4.87
N ASN A 33 -12.92 -16.91 3.59
CA ASN A 33 -12.73 -17.90 2.54
C ASN A 33 -11.25 -18.36 2.53
N LEU A 34 -11.03 -19.63 2.89
CA LEU A 34 -9.72 -20.25 3.05
C LEU A 34 -8.87 -20.20 1.77
N GLU A 35 -9.48 -20.11 0.59
CA GLU A 35 -8.75 -19.97 -0.67
C GLU A 35 -7.88 -18.70 -0.71
N TRP A 36 -8.28 -17.61 -0.03
CA TRP A 36 -7.44 -16.41 0.10
C TRP A 36 -6.17 -16.68 0.90
N ILE A 37 -6.22 -17.64 1.81
CA ILE A 37 -5.09 -18.06 2.62
C ILE A 37 -4.22 -19.02 1.81
N ASP A 38 -4.81 -20.07 1.25
CA ASP A 38 -4.08 -21.13 0.58
C ASP A 38 -3.44 -20.70 -0.75
N ARG A 39 -4.13 -19.86 -1.53
CA ARG A 39 -3.63 -19.37 -2.82
C ARG A 39 -3.07 -17.95 -2.75
N GLY A 40 -3.43 -17.20 -1.70
CA GLY A 40 -3.06 -15.80 -1.56
C GLY A 40 -1.91 -15.55 -0.57
N VAL A 41 -1.85 -16.27 0.55
CA VAL A 41 -0.84 -16.05 1.60
C VAL A 41 0.25 -17.12 1.56
N ARG A 42 -0.15 -18.39 1.60
CA ARG A 42 0.77 -19.54 1.72
C ARG A 42 1.89 -19.52 0.67
N PRO A 43 1.65 -19.22 -0.63
CA PRO A 43 2.71 -19.22 -1.65
C PRO A 43 3.72 -18.08 -1.51
N ILE A 44 3.39 -17.02 -0.76
CA ILE A 44 4.19 -15.79 -0.68
C ILE A 44 4.53 -15.39 0.77
N HIS A 45 4.45 -16.32 1.74
CA HIS A 45 4.73 -16.08 3.16
C HIS A 45 6.00 -15.25 3.41
N ARG A 46 7.12 -15.67 2.81
CA ARG A 46 8.41 -14.98 2.95
C ARG A 46 8.38 -13.56 2.38
N ALA A 47 7.72 -13.37 1.24
CA ALA A 47 7.60 -12.06 0.61
C ALA A 47 6.76 -11.10 1.47
N LEU A 48 5.71 -11.59 2.13
CA LEU A 48 4.88 -10.81 3.05
C LEU A 48 5.65 -10.42 4.32
N CYS A 49 6.42 -11.35 4.91
CA CYS A 49 7.29 -11.04 6.05
C CYS A 49 8.31 -9.95 5.71
N ASN A 50 9.00 -10.12 4.57
CA ASN A 50 9.98 -9.13 4.11
C ASN A 50 9.31 -7.77 3.85
N LEU A 51 8.16 -7.76 3.17
CA LEU A 51 7.41 -6.53 2.87
C LEU A 51 7.06 -5.77 4.15
N VAL A 52 6.46 -6.46 5.12
CA VAL A 52 6.03 -5.83 6.38
C VAL A 52 7.24 -5.37 7.19
N THR A 53 8.30 -6.17 7.27
CA THR A 53 9.54 -5.76 7.95
C THR A 53 10.16 -4.54 7.29
N CYS A 54 10.20 -4.46 5.96
CA CYS A 54 10.73 -3.30 5.24
C CYS A 54 9.90 -2.03 5.44
N VAL A 55 8.58 -2.15 5.61
CA VAL A 55 7.68 -0.98 5.72
C VAL A 55 7.48 -0.52 7.17
N ILE A 56 7.37 -1.46 8.11
CA ILE A 56 7.04 -1.18 9.52
C ILE A 56 8.29 -1.28 10.41
N GLY A 57 9.31 -2.04 10.03
CA GLY A 57 10.49 -2.32 10.86
C GLY A 57 10.28 -3.45 11.88
N ASP A 58 9.07 -4.01 11.98
CA ASP A 58 8.73 -5.12 12.87
C ASP A 58 8.17 -6.31 12.08
N VAL A 59 8.83 -7.47 12.19
CA VAL A 59 8.42 -8.71 11.54
C VAL A 59 7.15 -9.30 12.17
N TRP A 60 6.91 -9.06 13.46
CA TRP A 60 5.75 -9.62 14.16
C TRP A 60 4.43 -8.95 13.77
N ALA A 61 4.49 -7.71 13.29
CA ALA A 61 3.35 -7.01 12.70
C ALA A 61 2.76 -7.72 11.47
N VAL A 62 3.49 -8.66 10.84
CA VAL A 62 3.02 -9.37 9.63
C VAL A 62 1.68 -10.08 9.84
N SER A 63 1.44 -10.65 11.03
CA SER A 63 0.19 -11.36 11.32
C SER A 63 -1.01 -10.41 11.28
N GLU A 64 -0.92 -9.27 11.94
CA GLU A 64 -2.00 -8.27 11.98
C GLU A 64 -2.29 -7.70 10.59
N ILE A 65 -1.23 -7.28 9.88
CA ILE A 65 -1.36 -6.64 8.56
C ILE A 65 -1.92 -7.61 7.52
N VAL A 66 -1.42 -8.84 7.49
CA VAL A 66 -1.89 -9.86 6.52
C VAL A 66 -3.30 -10.35 6.90
N SER A 67 -3.60 -10.54 8.18
CA SER A 67 -4.95 -10.90 8.64
C SER A 67 -5.97 -9.84 8.22
N SER A 68 -5.69 -8.55 8.46
CA SER A 68 -6.52 -7.44 7.99
C SER A 68 -6.70 -7.44 6.47
N SER A 69 -5.62 -7.70 5.72
CA SER A 69 -5.63 -7.76 4.26
C SER A 69 -6.53 -8.88 3.73
N VAL A 70 -6.36 -10.09 4.25
CA VAL A 70 -7.15 -11.27 3.86
C VAL A 70 -8.61 -11.10 4.24
N HIS A 71 -8.90 -10.63 5.44
CA HIS A 71 -10.27 -10.35 5.87
C HIS A 71 -10.92 -9.29 4.97
N SER A 72 -10.19 -8.23 4.61
CA SER A 72 -10.67 -7.19 3.70
C SER A 72 -11.00 -7.77 2.32
N LEU A 73 -10.10 -8.57 1.74
CA LEU A 73 -10.30 -9.19 0.43
C LEU A 73 -11.46 -10.20 0.47
N SER A 74 -11.51 -11.06 1.49
CA SER A 74 -12.58 -12.04 1.68
C SER A 74 -13.94 -11.36 1.82
N ARG A 75 -14.05 -10.28 2.62
CA ARG A 75 -15.30 -9.51 2.73
C ARG A 75 -15.74 -8.87 1.41
N ARG A 76 -14.77 -8.42 0.61
CA ARG A 76 -15.02 -7.65 -0.60
C ARG A 76 -15.35 -8.52 -1.79
N TYR A 77 -14.70 -9.67 -1.90
CA TYR A 77 -14.73 -10.52 -3.08
C TYR A 77 -15.27 -11.93 -2.81
N GLY A 78 -15.37 -12.35 -1.55
CA GLY A 78 -15.85 -13.68 -1.18
C GLY A 78 -15.07 -14.79 -1.87
N HIS A 79 -15.75 -15.55 -2.72
CA HIS A 79 -15.19 -16.64 -3.53
C HIS A 79 -14.55 -16.19 -4.85
N ASN A 80 -14.65 -14.91 -5.22
CA ASN A 80 -14.06 -14.41 -6.46
C ASN A 80 -12.59 -13.99 -6.24
N LEU A 81 -11.67 -14.94 -6.35
CA LEU A 81 -10.23 -14.70 -6.16
C LEU A 81 -9.55 -14.02 -7.36
N GLY A 82 -10.19 -13.98 -8.52
CA GLY A 82 -9.54 -13.60 -9.78
C GLY A 82 -8.41 -14.57 -10.18
N THR A 83 -7.52 -14.12 -11.06
CA THR A 83 -6.46 -14.96 -11.66
C THR A 83 -5.20 -15.06 -10.78
N GLN A 84 -4.89 -14.02 -10.00
CA GLN A 84 -3.68 -13.92 -9.18
C GLN A 84 -4.00 -13.48 -7.75
N PRO A 85 -4.53 -14.38 -6.91
CA PRO A 85 -4.89 -14.05 -5.53
C PRO A 85 -3.69 -13.62 -4.67
N HIS A 86 -2.50 -14.21 -4.87
CA HIS A 86 -1.28 -13.82 -4.16
C HIS A 86 -0.87 -12.39 -4.47
N ALA A 87 -0.99 -11.95 -5.74
CA ALA A 87 -0.69 -10.58 -6.12
C ALA A 87 -1.64 -9.58 -5.44
N GLN A 88 -2.93 -9.93 -5.34
CA GLN A 88 -3.92 -9.11 -4.64
C GLN A 88 -3.65 -9.03 -3.14
N VAL A 89 -3.31 -10.16 -2.50
CA VAL A 89 -2.91 -10.19 -1.09
C VAL A 89 -1.66 -9.35 -0.86
N TYR A 90 -0.63 -9.47 -1.71
CA TYR A 90 0.59 -8.67 -1.61
C TYR A 90 0.31 -7.17 -1.75
N ALA A 91 -0.45 -6.78 -2.77
CA ALA A 91 -0.83 -5.38 -3.00
C ALA A 91 -1.64 -4.80 -1.82
N ARG A 92 -2.59 -5.58 -1.29
CA ARG A 92 -3.38 -5.16 -0.13
C ARG A 92 -2.52 -5.06 1.13
N THR A 93 -1.65 -6.03 1.37
CA THR A 93 -0.71 -6.03 2.51
C THR A 93 0.23 -4.84 2.46
N ARG A 94 0.76 -4.49 1.27
CA ARG A 94 1.59 -3.31 1.09
C ARG A 94 0.84 -2.03 1.47
N TRP A 95 -0.42 -1.92 1.06
CA TRP A 95 -1.25 -0.78 1.40
C TRP A 95 -1.53 -0.71 2.91
N GLU A 96 -1.93 -1.82 3.53
CA GLU A 96 -2.19 -1.89 4.97
C GLU A 96 -0.93 -1.57 5.78
N ALA A 97 0.24 -2.08 5.36
CA ALA A 97 1.51 -1.79 6.03
C ALA A 97 1.89 -0.31 5.95
N LYS A 98 1.80 0.31 4.76
CA LYS A 98 2.03 1.75 4.60
C LYS A 98 1.01 2.57 5.37
N ASN A 99 -0.24 2.10 5.42
CA ASN A 99 -1.29 2.75 6.17
C ASN A 99 -1.01 2.69 7.68
N ALA A 100 -0.60 1.54 8.21
CA ALA A 100 -0.22 1.38 9.61
C ALA A 100 1.01 2.23 9.97
N ALA A 101 2.05 2.23 9.12
CA ALA A 101 3.24 3.05 9.31
C ALA A 101 2.93 4.56 9.31
N ALA A 102 1.92 5.00 8.57
CA ALA A 102 1.46 6.40 8.54
C ALA A 102 0.41 6.74 9.63
N GLY A 103 0.36 5.99 10.73
CA GLY A 103 -0.57 6.24 11.84
C GLY A 103 -2.01 5.71 11.60
N GLY A 104 -2.23 4.94 10.55
CA GLY A 104 -3.51 4.31 10.24
C GLY A 104 -4.49 5.21 9.46
N ARG A 105 -5.67 4.63 9.17
CA ARG A 105 -6.70 5.27 8.33
C ARG A 105 -7.24 6.58 8.94
N ARG A 106 -7.23 6.71 10.27
CA ARG A 106 -7.77 7.88 10.98
C ARG A 106 -6.82 9.08 10.94
N LEU A 107 -5.52 8.86 11.13
CA LEU A 107 -4.51 9.91 10.95
C LEU A 107 -4.45 10.38 9.49
N ARG A 108 -4.51 9.46 8.51
CA ARG A 108 -4.58 9.84 7.08
C ARG A 108 -5.82 10.63 6.68
N LEU A 109 -6.95 10.41 7.33
CA LEU A 109 -8.19 11.15 7.08
C LEU A 109 -8.27 12.47 7.86
N ARG A 110 -7.21 12.85 8.60
CA ARG A 110 -7.14 14.08 9.41
C ARG A 110 -8.35 14.26 10.33
N LEU A 111 -8.83 13.17 10.92
CA LEU A 111 -10.03 13.24 11.76
C LEU A 111 -9.73 13.68 13.21
N ASP A 112 -8.46 13.78 13.65
CA ASP A 112 -8.15 14.05 15.06
C ASP A 112 -6.88 14.88 15.40
N GLN A 113 -6.17 15.55 14.48
CA GLN A 113 -4.92 16.28 14.86
C GLN A 113 -4.70 17.65 14.22
N SER A 114 -4.00 18.51 14.99
CA SER A 114 -3.63 19.89 14.66
C SER A 114 -2.45 19.97 13.69
N LEU A 115 -2.39 21.04 12.89
CA LEU A 115 -1.48 21.17 11.73
C LEU A 115 0.01 21.11 12.07
N ASP A 116 0.41 21.45 13.29
CA ASP A 116 1.83 21.52 13.71
C ASP A 116 2.43 20.13 14.02
N GLU A 117 1.59 19.17 14.43
CA GLU A 117 2.02 17.78 14.68
C GLU A 117 2.31 17.05 13.36
N LEU A 118 1.56 17.39 12.30
CA LEU A 118 1.67 16.81 10.97
C LEU A 118 3.01 17.18 10.27
N ASP A 119 3.48 18.41 10.47
CA ASP A 119 4.72 18.90 9.83
C ASP A 119 5.97 18.26 10.47
N THR A 120 5.91 18.02 11.78
CA THR A 120 6.98 17.36 12.53
C THR A 120 7.10 15.88 12.17
N GLU A 121 5.98 15.18 12.00
CA GLU A 121 5.96 13.75 11.67
C GLU A 121 6.38 13.49 10.20
N LEU A 122 6.05 14.40 9.28
CA LEU A 122 6.51 14.34 7.89
C LEU A 122 8.02 14.55 7.75
N GLN A 123 8.61 15.47 8.52
CA GLN A 123 10.06 15.65 8.54
C GLN A 123 10.79 14.43 9.10
N ASN A 124 10.22 13.77 10.11
CA ASN A 124 10.80 12.55 10.69
C ASN A 124 10.73 11.35 9.72
N ALA A 125 9.64 11.21 8.97
CA ALA A 125 9.52 10.16 7.95
C ALA A 125 10.50 10.36 6.78
N PHE A 126 10.77 11.61 6.39
CA PHE A 126 11.71 11.93 5.31
C PHE A 126 13.18 11.61 5.65
N LEU A 127 13.55 11.68 6.94
CA LEU A 127 14.91 11.38 7.39
C LEU A 127 15.23 9.87 7.42
N ILE A 128 14.22 9.02 7.51
CA ILE A 128 14.40 7.55 7.52
C ILE A 128 14.65 7.01 6.09
N ASP A 129 14.13 7.66 5.05
CA ASP A 129 14.28 7.24 3.64
C ASP A 129 15.66 7.60 3.01
N SER A 130 16.49 8.37 3.74
CA SER A 130 17.77 8.89 3.19
C SER A 130 19.00 8.02 3.47
N ARG A 131 18.89 6.91 4.21
CA ARG A 131 20.06 6.12 4.65
C ARG A 131 20.41 4.86 3.85
N ASP A 132 19.64 4.44 2.84
CA ASP A 132 19.89 3.13 2.21
C ASP A 132 19.74 3.05 0.68
N HIS A 133 20.18 4.07 -0.07
CA HIS A 133 20.34 3.92 -1.52
C HIS A 133 21.61 4.60 -2.07
N ALA A 134 22.76 3.98 -1.83
CA ALA A 134 23.88 4.11 -2.74
C ALA A 134 23.63 3.21 -3.96
N SER A 135 23.55 3.84 -5.14
CA SER A 135 23.76 3.24 -6.46
C SER A 135 22.58 2.52 -7.13
N ALA A 136 21.53 3.26 -7.50
CA ALA A 136 20.88 3.13 -8.80
C ALA A 136 20.00 4.36 -9.09
N SER A 137 20.52 5.21 -9.97
CA SER A 137 19.85 6.38 -10.54
C SER A 137 18.61 5.99 -11.33
N GLU A 138 17.45 6.55 -10.97
CA GLU A 138 16.56 7.25 -11.90
C GLU A 138 15.47 7.97 -11.09
N ALA A 139 15.29 9.26 -11.37
CA ALA A 139 14.44 10.20 -10.66
C ALA A 139 13.13 9.60 -10.10
N ARG A 140 13.09 9.33 -8.79
CA ARG A 140 11.84 9.09 -8.07
C ARG A 140 11.01 10.36 -8.21
N LEU A 141 9.94 10.29 -9.00
CA LEU A 141 8.93 11.35 -9.09
C LEU A 141 8.46 11.63 -7.67
N ASP A 142 8.76 12.83 -7.17
CA ASP A 142 8.22 13.33 -5.91
C ASP A 142 6.71 13.56 -6.11
N VAL A 143 5.94 12.51 -5.86
CA VAL A 143 4.48 12.50 -5.99
C VAL A 143 3.86 13.53 -5.04
N ASP A 144 4.51 13.82 -3.92
CA ASP A 144 4.01 14.77 -2.92
C ASP A 144 4.18 16.22 -3.37
N ALA A 145 5.26 16.55 -4.09
CA ALA A 145 5.44 17.83 -4.76
C ALA A 145 4.55 18.00 -6.02
N LEU A 146 4.11 16.90 -6.64
CA LEU A 146 3.41 16.92 -7.93
C LEU A 146 1.89 16.70 -7.85
N ALA A 147 1.37 16.19 -6.74
CA ALA A 147 -0.05 15.96 -6.54
C ALA A 147 -0.69 17.13 -5.77
N SER A 148 -1.58 17.85 -6.45
CA SER A 148 -2.21 19.07 -5.92
C SER A 148 -3.30 18.83 -4.85
N THR A 149 -3.71 17.57 -4.62
CA THR A 149 -4.75 17.23 -3.63
C THR A 149 -4.47 15.88 -2.99
N ASP A 150 -4.87 15.71 -1.73
CA ASP A 150 -4.74 14.43 -1.00
C ASP A 150 -5.50 13.28 -1.69
N ASP A 151 -6.65 13.61 -2.30
CA ASP A 151 -7.40 12.73 -3.19
C ASP A 151 -6.52 12.15 -4.32
N LEU A 152 -5.72 13.01 -4.95
CA LEU A 152 -4.89 12.63 -6.08
C LEU A 152 -3.65 11.85 -5.64
N ARG A 153 -3.04 12.21 -4.51
CA ARG A 153 -1.97 11.42 -3.87
C ARG A 153 -2.45 9.99 -3.60
N LEU A 154 -3.67 9.87 -3.04
CA LEU A 154 -4.29 8.58 -2.78
C LEU A 154 -4.58 7.80 -4.07
N ILE A 155 -5.12 8.45 -5.11
CA ILE A 155 -5.34 7.81 -6.43
C ILE A 155 -4.02 7.28 -7.02
N ILE A 156 -2.96 8.10 -7.01
CA ILE A 156 -1.66 7.74 -7.57
C ILE A 156 -1.05 6.59 -6.77
N GLY A 157 -1.03 6.68 -5.44
CA GLY A 157 -0.51 5.63 -4.57
C GLY A 157 -1.24 4.29 -4.77
N LEU A 158 -2.58 4.30 -4.80
CA LEU A 158 -3.36 3.10 -5.04
C LEU A 158 -3.12 2.50 -6.43
N HIS A 159 -3.03 3.35 -7.46
CA HIS A 159 -2.75 2.89 -8.82
C HIS A 159 -1.34 2.29 -8.96
N LEU A 160 -0.33 2.91 -8.36
CA LEU A 160 1.04 2.39 -8.32
C LEU A 160 1.16 1.09 -7.50
N ASP A 161 0.29 0.91 -6.51
CA ASP A 161 0.17 -0.34 -5.75
C ASP A 161 -0.71 -1.40 -6.47
N GLY A 162 -1.05 -1.19 -7.75
CA GLY A 162 -1.67 -2.18 -8.64
C GLY A 162 -3.20 -2.25 -8.57
N TRP A 163 -3.85 -1.30 -7.91
CA TRP A 163 -5.30 -1.29 -7.81
C TRP A 163 -5.97 -0.90 -9.14
N THR A 164 -7.07 -1.58 -9.45
CA THR A 164 -7.92 -1.26 -10.59
C THR A 164 -8.71 0.03 -10.37
N TRP A 165 -9.15 0.68 -11.45
CA TRP A 165 -9.92 1.93 -11.35
C TRP A 165 -11.25 1.76 -10.60
N GLU A 166 -11.88 0.60 -10.71
CA GLU A 166 -13.04 0.24 -9.91
C GLU A 166 -12.72 0.19 -8.42
N GLU A 167 -11.55 -0.35 -8.07
CA GLU A 167 -11.14 -0.45 -6.70
C GLU A 167 -10.80 0.90 -6.09
N ILE A 168 -10.08 1.73 -6.85
CA ILE A 168 -9.72 3.09 -6.48
C ILE A 168 -11.00 3.95 -6.32
N GLY A 169 -11.95 3.86 -7.26
CA GLY A 169 -13.22 4.57 -7.17
C GLY A 169 -14.00 4.20 -5.90
N ARG A 170 -14.11 2.90 -5.61
CA ARG A 170 -14.79 2.41 -4.41
C ARG A 170 -14.12 2.90 -3.12
N GLN A 171 -12.79 2.92 -3.08
CA GLN A 171 -12.02 3.41 -1.93
C GLN A 171 -12.25 4.90 -1.67
N LEU A 172 -12.47 5.68 -2.71
CA LEU A 172 -12.70 7.13 -2.65
C LEU A 172 -14.18 7.50 -2.51
N HIS A 173 -15.09 6.52 -2.44
CA HIS A 173 -16.54 6.75 -2.53
C HIS A 173 -16.93 7.56 -3.80
N ARG A 174 -16.26 7.30 -4.92
CA ARG A 174 -16.50 7.94 -6.22
C ARG A 174 -16.70 6.89 -7.31
N LYS A 175 -17.24 7.32 -8.46
CA LYS A 175 -17.24 6.47 -9.66
C LYS A 175 -15.79 6.23 -10.13
N SER A 176 -15.50 5.01 -10.59
CA SER A 176 -14.18 4.63 -11.13
C SER A 176 -13.66 5.62 -12.18
N ASN A 177 -14.54 6.00 -13.11
CA ASN A 177 -14.26 6.99 -14.16
C ASN A 177 -13.79 8.33 -13.59
N THR A 178 -14.25 8.74 -12.41
CA THR A 178 -13.83 10.00 -11.78
C THR A 178 -12.39 9.91 -11.28
N ALA A 179 -12.01 8.81 -10.64
CA ALA A 179 -10.64 8.58 -10.19
C ALA A 179 -9.67 8.47 -11.38
N GLU A 180 -10.08 7.71 -12.41
CA GLU A 180 -9.31 7.56 -13.64
C GLU A 180 -9.14 8.89 -14.38
N GLN A 181 -10.20 9.69 -14.52
CA GLN A 181 -10.11 11.01 -15.16
C GLN A 181 -9.19 11.96 -14.39
N LYS A 182 -9.27 11.98 -13.05
CA LYS A 182 -8.34 12.77 -12.22
C LYS A 182 -6.88 12.36 -12.47
N PHE A 183 -6.60 11.06 -12.47
CA PHE A 183 -5.26 10.54 -12.75
C PHE A 183 -4.78 10.89 -14.17
N ARG A 184 -5.62 10.72 -15.19
CA ARG A 184 -5.30 11.06 -16.58
C ARG A 184 -5.04 12.56 -16.76
N ARG A 185 -5.80 13.43 -16.09
CA ARG A 185 -5.59 14.89 -16.12
C ARG A 185 -4.26 15.27 -15.51
N TRP A 186 -3.92 14.72 -14.34
CA TRP A 186 -2.62 14.93 -13.71
C TRP A 186 -1.46 14.46 -14.59
N ARG A 187 -1.55 13.25 -15.17
CA ARG A 187 -0.52 12.73 -16.08
C ARG A 187 -0.32 13.61 -17.33
N ARG A 188 -1.38 14.23 -17.84
CA ARG A 188 -1.28 15.21 -18.94
C ARG A 188 -0.61 16.50 -18.50
N GLN A 189 -0.95 17.00 -17.31
CA GLN A 189 -0.30 18.20 -16.74
C GLN A 189 1.21 17.99 -16.59
N LEU A 190 1.64 16.85 -16.04
CA LEU A 190 3.05 16.49 -15.93
C LEU A 190 3.81 16.53 -17.27
N ARG A 191 3.19 16.04 -18.34
CA ARG A 191 3.78 16.07 -19.69
C ARG A 191 3.93 17.49 -20.22
N GLN A 192 3.01 18.38 -19.86
CA GLN A 192 3.06 19.79 -20.26
C GLN A 192 4.09 20.58 -19.44
N THR A 193 4.22 20.31 -18.13
CA THR A 193 5.24 20.94 -17.27
C THR A 193 6.65 20.41 -17.54
N GLY A 194 6.79 19.16 -18.02
CA GLY A 194 8.05 18.63 -18.52
C GLY A 194 8.48 19.25 -19.86
N SER A 195 7.53 19.69 -20.68
CA SER A 195 7.82 20.31 -21.99
C SER A 195 8.19 21.80 -21.89
N SER A 196 7.88 22.47 -20.78
CA SER A 196 8.27 23.87 -20.53
C SER A 196 9.67 24.03 -19.90
N ARG A 197 10.37 22.92 -19.62
CA ARG A 197 11.76 22.89 -19.14
C ARG A 197 12.79 22.55 -20.22
N SER A 198 12.45 22.68 -21.51
CA SER A 198 13.47 22.72 -22.56
C SER A 198 14.08 24.13 -22.59
N PRO A 199 15.37 24.32 -22.31
CA PRO A 199 15.97 25.63 -22.38
C PRO A 199 15.89 26.08 -23.84
N ARG A 200 15.18 27.20 -24.08
CA ARG A 200 15.44 28.01 -25.26
C ARG A 200 16.92 28.39 -25.19
N ASN A 201 17.75 27.75 -26.02
CA ASN A 201 19.01 28.34 -26.44
C ASN A 201 18.64 29.73 -26.99
N ARG A 202 18.83 30.74 -26.16
CA ARG A 202 18.93 32.12 -26.60
C ARG A 202 20.36 32.28 -27.05
N ASP A 203 20.48 32.63 -28.33
CA ASP A 203 21.66 33.18 -28.95
C ASP A 203 22.37 34.15 -28.01
N VAL A 204 23.68 33.95 -27.87
CA VAL A 204 24.60 34.96 -27.35
C VAL A 204 25.80 34.94 -28.29
N TYR A 205 25.74 35.89 -29.23
CA TYR A 205 26.76 36.49 -30.11
C TYR A 205 27.55 35.61 -31.08
#